data_AF-A0AAQ4DF06-F1
#
_entry.id   AF-A0AAQ4DF06-F1
#
_cell.length_a   1.000
_cell.length_b   1.000
_cell.length_c   1.000
_cell.angle_alpha   90.00
_cell.angle_beta   90.00
_cell.angle_gamma   90.00
#
_symmetry.space_group_name_H-M   'P 1'
#
loop_
_entity.id
_entity.type
_entity.pdbx_description
1 polymer ?
#
loop_
_entity_poly.entity_id
_entity_poly.type
_entity_poly.pdbx_seq_one_letter_code
_entity_poly.pdbx_strand_id
1 'polypeptide(L)'
;MLEQSLAAVKNLSFLRFRDSEWNISAVVDALQSSVTLPKPELFMYRSTSGARELFAALGVNTSVKNLRIGFRGANATCGEVTASALRKNASLLELDLRAVVDNEFMICIAESHSQNAMLDTLVSMGAMVYARCVLAQCVALRTNKTLKPLLFPTFKASIPDTTS
;
A
#
# COMPACT_ATOMS: atom_id res chain seq x y z
N MET A 1 -10.38 17.06 20.85
CA MET A 1 -9.44 16.43 21.82
C MET A 1 -8.44 15.48 21.11
N LEU A 2 -7.98 15.79 19.90
CA LEU A 2 -7.09 14.94 19.10
C LEU A 2 -5.89 15.75 18.57
N GLU A 3 -5.33 16.61 19.41
CA GLU A 3 -4.11 17.39 19.13
C GLU A 3 -2.94 17.00 20.05
N GLN A 4 -2.91 15.75 20.51
CA GLN A 4 -1.64 15.21 20.98
C GLN A 4 -0.88 14.68 19.77
N SER A 5 0.25 15.32 19.50
CA SER A 5 1.25 14.91 18.52
C SER A 5 1.37 13.38 18.46
N LEU A 6 0.93 12.79 17.35
CA LEU A 6 1.10 11.37 17.05
C LEU A 6 2.59 10.97 17.03
N ALA A 7 3.52 11.94 16.94
CA ALA A 7 4.96 11.71 17.03
C ALA A 7 5.41 11.15 18.40
N ALA A 8 4.60 11.30 19.46
CA ALA A 8 4.88 10.70 20.78
C ALA A 8 4.34 9.26 20.92
N VAL A 9 3.53 8.78 19.98
CA VAL A 9 2.84 7.48 20.10
C VAL A 9 3.75 6.36 19.57
N LYS A 10 4.53 5.75 20.48
CA LYS A 10 5.42 4.61 20.18
C LYS A 10 4.69 3.29 19.87
N ASN A 11 3.37 3.26 19.98
CA ASN A 11 2.54 2.08 19.75
C ASN A 11 1.23 2.49 19.07
N LEU A 12 1.25 2.54 17.73
CA LEU A 12 0.06 2.70 16.90
C LEU A 12 -0.42 1.32 16.45
N SER A 13 -1.23 0.67 17.27
CA SER A 13 -1.76 -0.67 16.97
C SER A 13 -3.04 -0.64 16.14
N PHE A 14 -3.83 0.44 16.21
CA PHE A 14 -5.07 0.55 15.44
C PHE A 14 -5.51 2.01 15.30
N LEU A 15 -5.51 2.53 14.07
CA LEU A 15 -5.96 3.89 13.78
C LEU A 15 -7.03 3.84 12.68
N ARG A 16 -8.29 3.70 13.11
CA ARG A 16 -9.45 3.78 12.22
C ARG A 16 -9.93 5.22 12.18
N PHE A 17 -9.53 5.97 11.16
CA PHE A 17 -10.13 7.27 10.87
C PHE A 17 -11.35 7.06 10.00
N ARG A 18 -12.50 7.57 10.46
CA ARG A 18 -13.80 7.37 9.80
C ARG A 18 -14.34 8.63 9.11
N ASP A 19 -13.66 9.77 9.23
CA ASP A 19 -14.21 11.07 8.84
C ASP A 19 -13.45 11.79 7.73
N SER A 20 -14.17 12.71 7.08
CA SER A 20 -13.72 13.60 6.00
C SER A 20 -12.71 14.66 6.45
N GLU A 21 -12.50 14.85 7.75
CA GLU A 21 -11.51 15.77 8.32
C GLU A 21 -10.27 15.01 8.77
N TRP A 22 -9.54 14.50 7.77
CA TRP A 22 -8.34 13.72 8.01
C TRP A 22 -7.14 14.65 8.21
N ASN A 23 -6.55 14.68 9.41
CA ASN A 23 -5.22 15.27 9.57
C ASN A 23 -4.16 14.25 9.11
N ILE A 24 -4.09 14.06 7.79
CA ILE A 24 -3.09 13.19 7.16
C ILE A 24 -1.68 13.64 7.49
N SER A 25 -1.46 14.95 7.64
CA SER A 25 -0.15 15.52 7.97
C SER A 25 0.39 14.94 9.28
N ALA A 26 -0.43 14.84 10.33
CA ALA A 26 0.03 14.26 11.60
C ALA A 26 0.39 12.76 11.50
N VAL A 27 -0.28 12.00 10.62
CA VAL A 27 0.04 10.59 10.35
C VAL A 27 1.30 10.46 9.49
N VAL A 28 1.45 11.33 8.49
CA VAL A 28 2.64 11.45 7.64
C VAL A 28 3.86 11.78 8.50
N ASP A 29 3.75 12.78 9.37
CA ASP A 29 4.81 13.20 10.29
C ASP A 29 5.17 12.07 11.24
N ALA A 30 4.17 11.37 11.79
CA ALA A 30 4.40 10.19 12.62
C ALA A 30 5.11 9.11 11.81
N LEU A 31 4.69 8.80 10.59
CA LEU A 31 5.31 7.78 9.76
C LEU A 31 6.74 8.17 9.37
N GLN A 32 7.04 9.45 9.14
CA GLN A 32 8.39 9.91 8.81
C GLN A 32 9.34 9.93 10.03
N SER A 33 8.81 10.25 11.22
CA SER A 33 9.60 10.39 12.45
C SER A 33 9.68 9.11 13.30
N SER A 34 8.81 8.13 13.05
CA SER A 34 8.72 6.94 13.90
C SER A 34 9.89 5.98 13.73
N VAL A 35 10.50 5.64 14.87
CA VAL A 35 11.61 4.67 14.98
C VAL A 35 11.11 3.25 15.25
N THR A 36 9.85 3.07 15.67
CA THR A 36 9.27 1.75 15.91
C THR A 36 7.74 1.85 15.93
N LEU A 37 7.07 1.26 14.94
CA LEU A 37 5.63 1.06 14.94
C LEU A 37 5.35 -0.44 14.80
N PRO A 38 4.98 -1.14 15.88
CA PRO A 38 4.61 -2.54 15.76
C PRO A 38 3.23 -2.64 15.09
N LYS A 39 3.24 -2.93 13.79
CA LYS A 39 2.08 -3.28 12.94
C LYS A 39 0.98 -2.20 12.87
N PRO A 40 1.27 -0.98 12.38
CA PRO A 40 0.25 0.02 12.13
C PRO A 40 -0.85 -0.49 11.19
N GLU A 41 -2.10 -0.34 11.64
CA GLU A 41 -3.29 -0.47 10.79
C GLU A 41 -3.91 0.90 10.57
N LEU A 42 -3.96 1.33 9.30
CA LEU A 42 -4.49 2.61 8.87
C LEU A 42 -5.69 2.37 7.94
N PHE A 43 -6.87 2.87 8.33
CA PHE A 43 -8.04 2.83 7.47
C PHE A 43 -8.47 4.23 7.07
N MET A 44 -8.68 4.41 5.77
CA MET A 44 -9.01 5.65 5.10
C MET A 44 -10.26 5.43 4.27
N TYR A 45 -11.17 6.39 4.28
CA TYR A 45 -12.35 6.33 3.42
C TYR A 45 -12.23 7.42 2.33
N ARG A 46 -12.17 7.00 1.07
CA ARG A 46 -12.35 7.87 -0.13
C ARG A 46 -11.31 8.98 -0.40
N SER A 47 -10.10 8.96 0.18
CA SER A 47 -9.06 9.97 -0.13
C SER A 47 -7.85 9.36 -0.85
N THR A 48 -7.73 9.58 -2.17
CA THR A 48 -6.56 9.19 -2.96
C THR A 48 -5.38 10.14 -2.75
N SER A 49 -5.62 11.42 -2.46
CA SER A 49 -4.56 12.38 -2.10
C SER A 49 -3.86 11.96 -0.82
N GLY A 50 -4.62 11.68 0.21
CA GLY A 50 -4.06 11.27 1.47
C GLY A 50 -3.34 9.91 1.39
N ALA A 51 -3.78 9.00 0.52
CA ALA A 51 -3.10 7.72 0.32
C ALA A 51 -1.71 7.94 -0.31
N ARG A 52 -1.62 8.85 -1.28
CA ARG A 52 -0.35 9.25 -1.91
C ARG A 52 0.61 9.86 -0.91
N GLU A 53 0.15 10.77 -0.06
CA GLU A 53 0.97 11.38 0.99
C GLU A 53 1.50 10.33 1.97
N LEU A 54 0.66 9.39 2.37
CA LEU A 54 1.05 8.29 3.23
C LEU A 54 2.11 7.39 2.58
N PHE A 55 1.93 7.00 1.32
CA PHE A 55 2.92 6.20 0.61
C PHE A 55 4.23 6.96 0.38
N ALA A 56 4.17 8.26 0.10
CA ALA A 56 5.37 9.08 0.00
C ALA A 56 6.17 9.09 1.32
N ALA A 57 5.48 9.21 2.46
CA ALA A 57 6.08 9.09 3.78
C ALA A 57 6.65 7.69 4.06
N LEU A 58 5.93 6.63 3.63
CA LEU A 58 6.41 5.27 3.75
C LEU A 58 7.72 5.07 2.98
N GLY A 59 7.87 5.68 1.79
CA GLY A 59 9.07 5.55 0.97
C GLY A 59 10.36 6.02 1.65
N VAL A 60 10.27 6.91 2.64
CA VAL A 60 11.42 7.41 3.41
C VAL A 60 11.51 6.80 4.82
N ASN A 61 10.48 6.07 5.26
CA ASN A 61 10.49 5.42 6.57
C ASN A 61 11.44 4.20 6.55
N THR A 62 12.26 4.09 7.60
CA THR A 62 13.28 3.04 7.74
C THR A 62 13.00 2.05 8.87
N SER A 63 11.85 2.14 9.52
CA SER A 63 11.57 1.40 10.77
C SER A 63 10.34 0.50 10.71
N VAL A 64 9.33 0.84 9.91
CA VAL A 64 8.08 0.10 9.80
C VAL A 64 8.34 -1.21 9.06
N LYS A 65 8.08 -2.33 9.75
CA LYS A 65 8.23 -3.67 9.19
C LYS A 65 6.95 -4.21 8.58
N ASN A 66 5.80 -3.81 9.12
CA ASN A 66 4.50 -4.35 8.72
C ASN A 66 3.50 -3.21 8.68
N LEU A 67 2.71 -3.11 7.62
CA LEU A 67 1.74 -2.04 7.46
C LEU A 67 0.46 -2.55 6.80
N ARG A 68 -0.68 -2.23 7.40
CA ARG A 68 -2.00 -2.48 6.79
C ARG A 68 -2.64 -1.16 6.45
N ILE A 69 -3.01 -0.96 5.19
CA ILE A 69 -3.70 0.25 4.72
C ILE A 69 -4.99 -0.15 4.03
N GLY A 70 -6.12 0.39 4.47
CA GLY A 70 -7.38 0.32 3.74
C GLY A 70 -7.74 1.67 3.15
N PHE A 71 -8.07 1.73 1.86
CA PHE A 71 -8.56 2.96 1.21
C PHE A 71 -9.49 2.65 0.04
N ARG A 72 -10.19 3.67 -0.49
CA ARG A 72 -11.09 3.50 -1.65
C ARG A 72 -10.69 4.43 -2.79
N GLY A 73 -10.85 3.95 -4.01
CA GLY A 73 -10.61 4.74 -5.23
C GLY A 73 -9.15 4.75 -5.67
N ALA A 74 -8.38 3.68 -5.39
CA ALA A 74 -7.01 3.61 -5.89
C ALA A 74 -7.01 3.68 -7.42
N ASN A 75 -6.17 4.54 -7.96
CA ASN A 75 -6.00 4.75 -9.40
C ASN A 75 -4.52 4.64 -9.78
N ALA A 76 -4.22 4.70 -11.10
CA ALA A 76 -2.87 4.66 -11.63
C ALA A 76 -1.89 5.62 -10.91
N THR A 77 -2.26 6.89 -10.70
CA THR A 77 -1.42 7.87 -10.00
C THR A 77 -1.09 7.47 -8.57
N CYS A 78 -2.06 6.92 -7.83
CA CYS A 78 -1.81 6.35 -6.52
C CYS A 78 -0.88 5.14 -6.60
N GLY A 79 -1.03 4.32 -7.64
CA GLY A 79 -0.20 3.14 -7.92
C GLY A 79 1.25 3.51 -8.15
N GLU A 80 1.51 4.53 -8.97
CA GLU A 80 2.86 5.03 -9.25
C GLU A 80 3.58 5.53 -7.99
N VAL A 81 2.89 6.32 -7.17
CA VAL A 81 3.45 6.80 -5.89
C VAL A 81 3.75 5.64 -4.96
N THR A 82 2.83 4.68 -4.85
CA THR A 82 3.01 3.48 -4.03
C THR A 82 4.18 2.64 -4.53
N ALA A 83 4.27 2.43 -5.84
CA ALA A 83 5.34 1.69 -6.48
C ALA A 83 6.71 2.35 -6.26
N SER A 84 6.78 3.68 -6.38
CA SER A 84 7.98 4.46 -6.10
C SER A 84 8.41 4.35 -4.64
N ALA A 85 7.45 4.42 -3.72
CA ALA A 85 7.71 4.25 -2.29
C ALA A 85 8.23 2.85 -1.96
N LEU A 86 7.59 1.81 -2.50
CA LEU A 86 8.01 0.44 -2.33
C LEU A 86 9.42 0.22 -2.86
N ARG A 87 9.77 0.70 -4.05
CA ARG A 87 11.16 0.56 -4.56
C ARG A 87 12.22 1.15 -3.63
N LYS A 88 11.91 2.26 -2.94
CA LYS A 88 12.85 2.96 -2.05
C LYS A 88 12.87 2.40 -0.64
N ASN A 89 11.74 1.88 -0.16
CA ASN A 89 11.63 1.43 1.21
C ASN A 89 12.42 0.13 1.42
N ALA A 90 13.43 0.21 2.29
CA ALA A 90 14.33 -0.91 2.63
C ALA A 90 14.01 -1.52 4.01
N SER A 91 12.87 -1.19 4.61
CA SER A 91 12.50 -1.62 5.96
C SER A 91 11.25 -2.49 6.02
N LEU A 92 10.28 -2.23 5.15
CA LEU A 92 8.98 -2.89 5.09
C LEU A 92 9.12 -4.33 4.58
N LEU A 93 8.56 -5.26 5.34
CA LEU A 93 8.53 -6.69 5.06
C LEU A 93 7.13 -7.10 4.62
N GLU A 94 6.09 -6.65 5.34
CA GLU A 94 4.69 -6.99 5.05
C GLU A 94 3.85 -5.75 4.73
N LEU A 95 3.12 -5.80 3.61
CA LEU A 95 2.11 -4.80 3.24
C LEU A 95 0.76 -5.45 2.98
N ASP A 96 -0.28 -5.04 3.71
CA ASP A 96 -1.68 -5.46 3.51
C ASP A 96 -2.52 -4.28 2.98
N LEU A 97 -2.77 -4.27 1.67
CA LEU A 97 -3.60 -3.31 0.98
C LEU A 97 -5.04 -3.80 0.93
N ARG A 98 -5.90 -3.23 1.78
CA ARG A 98 -7.34 -3.47 1.80
C ARG A 98 -8.08 -2.38 1.03
N ALA A 99 -7.77 -2.27 -0.25
CA ALA A 99 -8.28 -1.20 -1.09
C ALA A 99 -9.09 -1.68 -2.28
N VAL A 100 -10.11 -0.91 -2.65
CA VAL A 100 -10.70 -1.03 -3.99
C VAL A 100 -9.70 -0.44 -4.96
N VAL A 101 -8.95 -1.34 -5.61
CA VAL A 101 -7.88 -1.02 -6.56
C VAL A 101 -8.34 -1.26 -7.99
N ASP A 102 -7.94 -0.38 -8.91
CA ASP A 102 -8.04 -0.65 -10.34
C ASP A 102 -6.87 -1.50 -10.84
N ASN A 103 -6.95 -1.95 -12.09
CA ASN A 103 -5.89 -2.75 -12.71
C ASN A 103 -4.56 -2.01 -12.81
N GLU A 104 -4.60 -0.72 -13.15
CA GLU A 104 -3.40 0.07 -13.38
C GLU A 104 -2.62 0.28 -12.08
N PHE A 105 -3.31 0.53 -10.96
CA PHE A 105 -2.72 0.53 -9.63
C PHE A 105 -1.94 -0.77 -9.39
N MET A 106 -2.57 -1.92 -9.63
CA MET A 106 -1.94 -3.21 -9.37
C MET A 106 -0.79 -3.56 -10.33
N ILE A 107 -0.82 -3.04 -11.56
CA ILE A 107 0.30 -3.15 -12.51
C ILE A 107 1.50 -2.35 -12.00
N CYS A 108 1.30 -1.10 -11.56
CA CYS A 108 2.38 -0.30 -10.97
C CYS A 108 3.03 -0.99 -9.77
N ILE A 109 2.21 -1.62 -8.92
CA ILE A 109 2.69 -2.39 -7.77
C ILE A 109 3.54 -3.58 -8.22
N ALA A 110 3.11 -4.32 -9.24
CA ALA A 110 3.89 -5.44 -9.80
C ALA A 110 5.30 -4.99 -10.23
N GLU A 111 5.38 -3.88 -10.97
CA GLU A 111 6.65 -3.30 -11.42
C GLU A 111 7.57 -2.96 -10.24
N SER A 112 7.00 -2.44 -9.14
CA SER A 112 7.78 -2.11 -7.95
C SER A 112 8.40 -3.33 -7.28
N HIS A 113 7.68 -4.44 -7.18
CA HIS A 113 8.19 -5.65 -6.52
C HIS A 113 9.32 -6.28 -7.32
N SER A 114 9.33 -6.19 -8.65
CA SER A 114 10.47 -6.67 -9.44
C SER A 114 11.82 -6.05 -9.03
N GLN A 115 11.81 -4.90 -8.35
CA GLN A 115 12.98 -4.12 -7.94
C GLN A 115 13.15 -4.02 -6.41
N ASN A 116 12.10 -4.25 -5.62
CA ASN A 116 12.19 -4.26 -4.16
C ASN A 116 12.77 -5.60 -3.67
N ALA A 117 13.82 -5.54 -2.84
CA ALA A 117 14.53 -6.71 -2.31
C ALA A 117 14.28 -6.99 -0.82
N MET A 118 13.26 -6.36 -0.21
CA MET A 118 12.98 -6.45 1.23
C MET A 118 11.57 -6.95 1.54
N LEU A 119 10.58 -6.53 0.77
CA LEU A 119 9.19 -6.93 0.95
C LEU A 119 9.06 -8.42 0.72
N ASP A 120 8.57 -9.12 1.74
CA ASP A 120 8.37 -10.56 1.73
C ASP A 120 6.91 -10.94 1.48
N THR A 121 5.96 -10.04 1.80
CA THR A 121 4.52 -10.30 1.76
C THR A 121 3.77 -9.08 1.25
N LEU A 122 2.97 -9.30 0.20
CA LEU A 122 1.96 -8.36 -0.26
C LEU A 122 0.60 -9.05 -0.28
N VAL A 123 -0.35 -8.48 0.48
CA VAL A 123 -1.77 -8.82 0.39
C VAL A 123 -2.48 -7.67 -0.31
N SER A 124 -3.22 -7.95 -1.38
CA SER A 124 -4.09 -6.97 -2.02
C SER A 124 -5.51 -7.47 -2.09
N MET A 125 -6.39 -6.88 -1.28
CA MET A 125 -7.81 -7.18 -1.26
C MET A 125 -8.59 -6.22 -2.17
N GLY A 126 -8.39 -6.38 -3.48
CA GLY A 126 -9.06 -5.61 -4.53
C GLY A 126 -10.37 -6.24 -5.00
N ALA A 127 -11.37 -5.40 -5.27
CA ALA A 127 -12.56 -5.82 -6.01
C ALA A 127 -12.21 -5.91 -7.50
N MET A 128 -12.02 -7.13 -8.01
CA MET A 128 -11.71 -7.47 -9.41
C MET A 128 -10.25 -7.25 -9.84
N VAL A 129 -9.49 -8.35 -9.88
CA VAL A 129 -8.19 -8.41 -10.56
C VAL A 129 -8.38 -9.12 -11.90
N TYR A 130 -8.00 -8.46 -13.00
CA TYR A 130 -8.14 -8.99 -14.36
C TYR A 130 -6.85 -9.68 -14.86
N ALA A 131 -6.95 -10.46 -15.94
CA ALA A 131 -5.85 -11.28 -16.46
C ALA A 131 -4.53 -10.52 -16.71
N ARG A 132 -4.60 -9.29 -17.25
CA ARG A 132 -3.40 -8.43 -17.45
C ARG A 132 -2.65 -8.15 -16.16
N CYS A 133 -3.38 -7.86 -15.07
CA CYS A 133 -2.78 -7.62 -13.77
C CYS A 133 -2.10 -8.89 -13.23
N VAL A 134 -2.76 -10.04 -13.32
CA VAL A 134 -2.17 -11.32 -12.89
C VAL A 134 -0.90 -11.62 -13.68
N LEU A 135 -0.90 -11.38 -14.99
CA LEU A 135 0.30 -11.56 -15.83
C LEU A 135 1.45 -10.65 -15.39
N ALA A 136 1.18 -9.35 -15.15
CA ALA A 136 2.20 -8.41 -14.68
C ALA A 136 2.83 -8.87 -13.36
N GLN A 137 2.01 -9.37 -12.44
CA GLN A 137 2.44 -9.91 -11.15
C GLN A 137 3.26 -11.21 -11.32
N CYS A 138 2.84 -12.12 -12.20
CA CYS A 138 3.64 -13.32 -12.54
C CYS A 138 4.98 -12.96 -13.18
N VAL A 139 5.05 -11.91 -14.02
CA VAL A 139 6.31 -11.40 -14.57
C VAL A 139 7.21 -10.89 -13.46
N ALA A 140 6.69 -10.06 -12.54
CA ALA A 140 7.46 -9.52 -11.43
C ALA A 140 7.99 -10.60 -10.47
N LEU A 141 7.20 -11.64 -10.19
CA LEU A 141 7.60 -12.76 -9.34
C LEU A 141 8.71 -13.63 -9.96
N ARG A 142 8.95 -13.57 -11.27
CA ARG A 142 10.09 -14.27 -11.89
C ARG A 142 11.43 -13.63 -11.53
N THR A 143 11.46 -12.33 -11.26
CA THR A 143 12.68 -11.59 -10.94
C THR A 143 12.83 -11.32 -9.44
N ASN A 144 11.71 -11.13 -8.73
CA ASN A 144 11.72 -10.95 -7.29
C ASN A 144 11.98 -12.29 -6.56
N LYS A 145 12.95 -12.32 -5.64
CA LYS A 145 13.33 -13.51 -4.86
C LYS A 145 12.87 -13.49 -3.41
N THR A 146 12.29 -12.40 -2.94
CA THR A 146 11.94 -12.18 -1.53
C THR A 146 10.46 -12.37 -1.25
N LEU A 147 9.60 -12.03 -2.21
CA LEU A 147 8.14 -12.11 -2.10
C LEU A 147 7.69 -13.58 -2.15
N LYS A 148 7.17 -14.10 -1.03
CA LYS A 148 6.76 -15.52 -0.90
C LYS A 148 5.25 -15.70 -0.98
N PRO A 149 4.42 -14.84 -0.36
CA PRO A 149 2.98 -14.80 -0.61
C PRO A 149 2.59 -13.58 -1.44
N LEU A 150 1.87 -13.84 -2.54
CA LEU A 150 1.05 -12.86 -3.23
C LEU A 150 -0.40 -13.34 -3.21
N LEU A 151 -1.27 -12.64 -2.48
CA LEU A 151 -2.65 -13.07 -2.25
C LEU A 151 -3.65 -12.16 -2.96
N PHE A 152 -4.46 -12.76 -3.84
CA PHE A 152 -5.63 -12.16 -4.47
C PHE A 152 -6.89 -12.91 -3.99
N PRO A 153 -7.65 -12.40 -3.01
CA PRO A 153 -8.81 -13.10 -2.48
C PRO A 153 -9.96 -13.18 -3.50
N THR A 154 -9.96 -12.36 -4.55
CA THR A 154 -10.96 -12.41 -5.63
C THR A 154 -10.31 -12.22 -7.00
N PHE A 155 -10.31 -13.29 -7.80
CA PHE A 155 -9.87 -13.29 -9.20
C PHE A 155 -11.05 -13.61 -10.12
N LYS A 156 -11.22 -12.84 -11.20
CA LYS A 156 -12.16 -13.17 -12.28
C LYS A 156 -11.35 -13.43 -13.54
N ALA A 157 -11.33 -14.68 -13.99
CA ALA A 157 -10.66 -15.08 -15.23
C ALA A 157 -11.28 -14.48 -16.49
N SER A 158 -12.45 -13.83 -16.36
CA SER A 158 -13.17 -13.21 -17.47
C SER A 158 -12.39 -12.01 -18.00
N ILE A 159 -11.94 -12.11 -19.24
CA ILE A 159 -11.49 -10.99 -20.06
C ILE A 159 -12.72 -10.09 -20.29
N PRO A 160 -12.76 -8.83 -19.84
CA PRO A 160 -13.64 -7.88 -20.50
C PRO A 160 -12.98 -7.62 -21.85
N ASP A 161 -13.34 -8.44 -22.83
CA ASP A 161 -13.25 -8.05 -24.21
C ASP A 161 -14.24 -6.89 -24.37
N THR A 162 -13.74 -5.68 -24.21
CA THR A 162 -14.25 -4.54 -24.97
C THR A 162 -13.07 -3.67 -25.32
N THR A 163 -12.49 -3.94 -26.47
CA THR A 163 -11.97 -2.90 -27.35
C THR A 163 -12.93 -1.71 -27.36
N SER A 164 -12.49 -0.55 -26.83
CA SER A 164 -12.42 0.72 -27.56
C SER A 164 -11.71 1.78 -26.72
#